data_AF-A0A0M0JBN2-F1
#
_entry.id   AF-A0A0M0JBN2-F1
#
_cell.length_a   1.000
_cell.length_b   1.000
_cell.length_c   1.000
_cell.angle_alpha   90.00
_cell.angle_beta   90.00
_cell.angle_gamma   90.00
#
_symmetry.space_group_name_H-M   'P 1'
#
loop_
_entity.id
_entity.type
_entity.pdbx_description
1 polymer ?
#
loop_
_entity_poly.entity_id
_entity_poly.type
_entity_poly.pdbx_seq_one_letter_code
_entity_poly.pdbx_strand_id
1 'polypeptide(L)'
;MLRNLQFQLQCGVQNIELESNQGAHKIRNINVPEGVNPQEYLQQVMAEDNRNKQREEAEKKRLKAAARAEKLKTSDPYQVIVSGAGVEMLNGVYARDGEAVRNGGRVFNGPNGFGLSYECVSGGAGWIIGKAPRAFYANQTADKVPPEEDWMIQEHGKAPLPTFTIIEPLMAVEAKKAEGNAAFKEGKLEEAIVKYDEALARLPLSASNDP
;
A
#
# COMPACT_ATOMS: atom_id res chain seq x y z
N MET A 1 20.34 -5.59 39.82
CA MET A 1 20.31 -4.73 38.61
C MET A 1 21.46 -3.71 38.60
N LEU A 2 21.62 -2.85 39.62
CA LEU A 2 22.67 -1.81 39.68
C LEU A 2 24.13 -2.28 39.49
N ARG A 3 24.54 -3.40 40.10
CA ARG A 3 25.91 -3.94 39.96
C ARG A 3 26.25 -4.41 38.54
N ASN A 4 25.28 -4.98 37.83
CA ASN A 4 25.46 -5.44 36.46
C ASN A 4 25.63 -4.23 35.51
N LEU A 5 24.82 -3.20 35.73
CA LEU A 5 24.90 -1.94 34.98
C LEU A 5 26.24 -1.22 35.18
N GLN A 6 26.73 -1.15 36.42
CA GLN A 6 28.06 -0.59 36.72
C GLN A 6 29.19 -1.38 36.05
N PHE A 7 29.12 -2.71 36.05
CA PHE A 7 30.11 -3.56 35.39
C PHE A 7 30.09 -3.36 33.86
N GLN A 8 28.92 -3.32 33.24
CA GLN A 8 28.79 -3.10 31.80
C GLN A 8 29.31 -1.70 31.37
N LEU A 9 29.06 -0.67 32.19
CA LEU A 9 29.63 0.66 31.96
C LEU A 9 31.16 0.68 32.08
N GLN A 10 31.73 -0.04 33.06
CA GLN A 10 33.19 -0.16 33.24
C GLN A 10 33.86 -0.96 32.12
N CYS A 11 33.17 -1.95 31.54
CA CYS A 11 33.68 -2.76 30.44
C CYS A 11 33.53 -2.10 29.05
N GLY A 12 33.03 -0.86 28.98
CA GLY A 12 32.86 -0.14 27.70
C GLY A 12 31.76 -0.71 26.82
N VAL A 13 30.78 -1.41 27.39
CA VAL A 13 29.65 -1.97 26.63
C VAL A 13 28.80 -0.82 26.09
N GLN A 14 28.73 -0.69 24.76
CA GLN A 14 28.11 0.45 24.08
C GLN A 14 26.59 0.38 24.01
N ASN A 15 25.99 -0.79 24.20
CA ASN A 15 24.53 -1.00 24.15
C ASN A 15 24.10 -1.83 25.36
N ILE A 16 23.28 -1.23 26.24
CA ILE A 16 22.68 -1.90 27.38
C ILE A 16 21.18 -2.03 27.08
N GLU A 17 20.66 -3.26 27.05
CA GLU A 17 19.22 -3.51 26.96
C GLU A 17 18.67 -3.66 28.39
N LEU A 18 17.70 -2.81 28.74
CA LEU A 18 17.00 -2.85 30.01
C LEU A 18 15.56 -3.25 29.78
N GLU A 19 15.16 -4.39 30.33
CA GLU A 19 13.75 -4.75 30.42
C GLU A 19 13.12 -4.02 31.61
N SER A 20 12.06 -3.26 31.32
CA SER A 20 11.20 -2.64 32.33
C SER A 20 9.77 -3.18 32.18
N ASN A 21 8.91 -2.87 33.16
CA ASN A 21 7.48 -3.18 33.09
C ASN A 21 6.77 -2.46 31.91
N GLN A 22 7.44 -1.51 31.25
CA GLN A 22 6.96 -0.77 30.07
C GLN A 22 7.61 -1.26 28.76
N GLY A 23 8.43 -2.30 28.81
CA GLY A 23 9.11 -2.89 27.65
C GLY A 23 10.63 -2.79 27.71
N ALA A 24 11.30 -3.30 26.67
CA ALA A 24 12.75 -3.26 26.53
C ALA A 24 13.22 -1.89 26.03
N HIS A 25 14.17 -1.28 26.74
CA HIS A 25 14.81 -0.02 26.39
C HIS A 25 16.28 -0.25 26.07
N LYS A 26 16.75 0.27 24.93
CA LYS A 26 18.15 0.20 24.52
C LYS A 26 18.85 1.50 24.87
N ILE A 27 19.71 1.47 25.89
CA ILE A 27 20.50 2.62 26.32
C ILE A 27 21.90 2.50 25.69
N ARG A 28 22.30 3.49 24.91
CA ARG A 28 23.68 3.59 24.43
C ARG A 28 24.54 4.26 25.48
N ASN A 29 25.72 3.71 25.76
CA ASN A 29 26.68 4.38 26.62
C ASN A 29 27.25 5.59 25.86
N ILE A 30 26.92 6.80 26.32
CA ILE A 30 27.32 8.04 25.68
C ILE A 30 28.61 8.52 26.36
N ASN A 31 29.74 8.46 25.64
CA ASN A 31 31.00 8.99 26.14
C ASN A 31 30.97 10.53 26.02
N VAL A 32 30.93 11.24 27.14
CA VAL A 32 30.92 12.70 27.18
C VAL A 32 32.36 13.20 27.13
N PRO A 33 32.76 14.02 26.14
CA PRO A 33 34.11 14.58 26.09
C PRO A 33 34.46 15.40 27.34
N GLU A 34 35.72 15.35 27.76
CA GLU A 34 36.20 16.16 28.89
C GLU A 34 35.97 17.65 28.65
N GLY A 35 35.47 18.36 29.66
CA GLY A 35 35.20 19.80 29.60
C GLY A 35 33.83 20.18 29.01
N VAL A 36 33.01 19.23 28.57
CA VAL A 36 31.65 19.49 28.06
C VAL A 36 30.61 19.25 29.15
N ASN A 37 29.61 20.13 29.26
CA ASN A 37 28.49 19.94 30.17
C ASN A 37 27.67 18.70 29.76
N PRO A 38 27.51 17.68 30.63
CA PRO A 38 26.81 16.44 30.28
C PRO A 38 25.36 16.65 29.83
N GLN A 39 24.65 17.64 30.40
CA GLN A 39 23.26 17.91 30.06
C GLN A 39 23.12 18.51 28.67
N GLU A 40 24.01 19.45 28.31
CA GLU A 40 24.05 20.05 26.98
C GLU A 40 24.45 19.00 25.94
N TYR A 41 25.44 18.15 26.24
CA TYR A 41 25.86 17.08 25.35
C TYR A 41 24.73 16.06 25.09
N LEU A 42 24.01 15.64 26.14
CA LEU A 42 22.86 14.75 25.99
C LEU A 42 21.76 15.38 25.12
N GLN A 43 21.44 16.65 25.34
CA GLN A 43 20.47 17.37 24.50
C GLN A 43 20.90 17.42 23.03
N GLN A 44 22.19 17.65 22.76
CA GLN A 44 22.74 17.64 21.41
C GLN A 44 22.63 16.27 20.75
N VAL A 45 22.97 15.19 21.47
CA VAL A 45 22.87 13.80 20.98
C VAL A 45 21.42 13.43 20.69
N MET A 46 20.48 13.74 21.59
CA MET A 46 19.06 13.49 21.37
C MET A 46 18.50 14.28 20.17
N ALA A 47 18.92 15.55 20.02
CA ALA A 47 18.52 16.36 18.88
C ALA A 47 19.07 15.80 17.55
N GLU A 48 20.30 15.29 17.54
CA GLU A 48 20.87 14.63 16.36
C GLU A 48 20.18 13.30 16.04
N ASP A 49 19.86 12.48 17.05
CA ASP A 49 19.10 11.24 16.86
C ASP A 49 17.71 11.51 16.26
N ASN A 50 17.01 12.54 16.77
CA ASN A 50 15.73 12.96 16.21
C ASN A 50 15.87 13.46 14.75
N ARG A 51 16.93 14.23 14.45
CA ARG A 51 17.21 14.64 13.06
C ARG A 51 17.50 13.44 12.16
N ASN A 52 18.24 12.45 12.64
CA ASN A 52 18.55 11.24 11.87
C ASN A 52 17.30 10.39 11.63
N LYS A 53 16.45 10.18 12.64
CA LYS A 53 15.14 9.53 12.47
C LYS A 53 14.27 10.25 11.43
N GLN A 54 14.19 11.58 11.51
CA GLN A 54 13.46 12.36 10.52
C GLN A 54 14.03 12.23 9.11
N ARG A 55 15.37 12.20 8.97
CA ARG A 55 16.04 11.96 7.67
C ARG A 55 15.72 10.56 7.13
N GLU A 56 15.80 9.53 7.96
CA GLU A 56 15.48 8.15 7.59
C GLU A 56 14.00 8.00 7.15
N GLU A 57 13.06 8.59 7.90
CA GLU A 57 11.64 8.58 7.54
C GLU A 57 11.37 9.35 6.24
N ALA A 58 12.00 10.52 6.07
CA ALA A 58 11.86 11.31 4.85
C ALA A 58 12.45 10.58 3.63
N GLU A 59 13.60 9.92 3.78
CA GLU A 59 14.20 9.11 2.73
C GLU A 59 13.33 7.91 2.37
N LYS A 60 12.81 7.18 3.37
CA LYS A 60 11.87 6.08 3.15
C LYS A 60 10.62 6.55 2.40
N LYS A 61 10.08 7.71 2.77
CA LYS A 61 8.95 8.33 2.07
C LYS A 61 9.31 8.70 0.63
N ARG A 62 10.50 9.26 0.39
CA ARG A 62 11.00 9.59 -0.95
C ARG A 62 11.15 8.35 -1.82
N LEU A 63 11.74 7.29 -1.29
CA LEU A 63 11.91 6.02 -2.01
C LEU A 63 10.55 5.38 -2.33
N LYS A 64 9.61 5.35 -1.38
CA LYS A 64 8.24 4.86 -1.62
C LYS A 64 7.53 5.68 -2.71
N ALA A 65 7.66 7.01 -2.66
CA ALA A 65 7.08 7.89 -3.67
C ALA A 65 7.70 7.70 -5.06
N ALA A 66 9.03 7.56 -5.15
CA ALA A 66 9.72 7.29 -6.41
C ALA A 66 9.34 5.93 -7.00
N ALA A 67 9.30 4.88 -6.17
CA ALA A 67 8.85 3.55 -6.60
C ALA A 67 7.40 3.56 -7.09
N ARG A 68 6.51 4.27 -6.38
CA ARG A 68 5.12 4.48 -6.82
C ARG A 68 5.05 5.23 -8.14
N ALA A 69 5.82 6.30 -8.31
CA ALA A 69 5.85 7.07 -9.55
C ALA A 69 6.31 6.22 -10.75
N GLU A 70 7.27 5.30 -10.54
CA GLU A 70 7.69 4.38 -11.58
C GLU A 70 6.62 3.32 -11.90
N LYS A 71 6.00 2.73 -10.86
CA LYS A 71 4.86 1.80 -11.02
C LYS A 71 3.71 2.45 -11.80
N LEU A 72 3.40 3.72 -11.51
CA LEU A 72 2.33 4.46 -12.17
C LEU A 72 2.53 4.65 -13.67
N LYS A 73 3.77 4.65 -14.17
CA LYS A 73 4.04 4.81 -15.62
C LYS A 73 3.65 3.58 -16.42
N THR A 74 3.70 2.40 -15.82
CA THR A 74 3.52 1.12 -16.50
C THR A 74 2.27 0.36 -16.04
N SER A 75 1.65 0.80 -14.95
CA SER A 75 0.44 0.19 -14.38
C SER A 75 -0.78 0.43 -15.28
N ASP A 76 -1.49 -0.65 -15.61
CA ASP A 76 -2.81 -0.61 -16.24
C ASP A 76 -3.70 -1.62 -15.50
N PRO A 77 -4.23 -1.24 -14.32
CA PRO A 77 -4.92 -2.17 -13.44
C PRO A 77 -6.04 -2.90 -14.15
N TYR A 78 -6.05 -4.23 -14.00
CA TYR A 78 -7.11 -5.07 -14.54
C TYR A 78 -8.27 -5.23 -13.54
N GLN A 79 -7.90 -5.41 -12.27
CA GLN A 79 -8.83 -5.57 -11.16
C GLN A 79 -8.34 -4.82 -9.94
N VAL A 80 -9.29 -4.46 -9.08
CA VAL A 80 -9.04 -3.83 -7.80
C VAL A 80 -9.84 -4.58 -6.73
N ILE A 81 -9.16 -5.09 -5.73
CA ILE A 81 -9.81 -5.76 -4.59
C ILE A 81 -9.98 -4.72 -3.49
N VAL A 82 -11.22 -4.53 -3.04
CA VAL A 82 -11.55 -3.64 -1.94
C VAL A 82 -11.91 -4.48 -0.73
N SER A 83 -11.26 -4.21 0.40
CA SER A 83 -11.46 -4.93 1.66
C SER A 83 -11.42 -3.98 2.86
N GLY A 84 -11.97 -4.41 4.00
CA GLY A 84 -11.92 -3.62 5.25
C GLY A 84 -12.76 -2.35 5.25
N ALA A 85 -13.61 -2.11 4.25
CA ALA A 85 -14.51 -0.97 4.24
C ALA A 85 -15.57 -1.11 5.35
N GLY A 86 -15.83 -0.05 6.10
CA GLY A 86 -16.92 0.01 7.08
C GLY A 86 -18.32 -0.12 6.50
N VAL A 87 -18.47 0.11 5.20
CA VAL A 87 -19.69 -0.24 4.46
C VAL A 87 -19.45 -1.58 3.77
N GLU A 88 -19.93 -2.64 4.40
CA GLU A 88 -19.58 -4.02 4.05
C GLU A 88 -19.86 -4.37 2.58
N MET A 89 -20.98 -3.85 2.04
CA MET A 89 -21.40 -4.08 0.65
C MET A 89 -20.44 -3.52 -0.43
N LEU A 90 -19.49 -2.67 -0.04
CA LEU A 90 -18.45 -2.15 -0.94
C LEU A 90 -17.26 -3.10 -1.08
N ASN A 91 -17.06 -4.03 -0.13
CA ASN A 91 -15.96 -4.98 -0.20
C ASN A 91 -16.20 -6.00 -1.33
N GLY A 92 -15.14 -6.33 -2.05
CA GLY A 92 -15.18 -7.30 -3.16
C GLY A 92 -14.23 -6.95 -4.29
N VAL A 93 -14.41 -7.63 -5.41
CA VAL A 93 -13.60 -7.46 -6.61
C VAL A 93 -14.26 -6.46 -7.55
N TYR A 94 -13.51 -5.44 -7.93
CA TYR A 94 -13.88 -4.44 -8.93
C TYR A 94 -13.15 -4.78 -10.22
N ALA A 95 -13.91 -5.23 -11.21
CA ALA A 95 -13.36 -5.57 -12.52
C ALA A 95 -13.48 -4.37 -13.45
N ARG A 96 -12.46 -4.17 -14.29
CA ARG A 96 -12.46 -3.13 -15.31
C ARG A 96 -13.66 -3.30 -16.26
N ASP A 97 -14.33 -2.19 -16.57
CA ASP A 97 -15.47 -2.15 -17.48
C ASP A 97 -15.01 -2.02 -18.94
N GLY A 98 -14.36 -3.07 -19.45
CA GLY A 98 -13.78 -3.10 -20.79
C GLY A 98 -12.79 -1.96 -21.03
N GLU A 99 -13.00 -1.14 -22.06
CA GLU A 99 -12.18 0.03 -22.38
C GLU A 99 -12.75 1.35 -21.82
N ALA A 100 -13.74 1.30 -20.92
CA ALA A 100 -14.34 2.50 -20.37
C ALA A 100 -13.30 3.34 -19.61
N VAL A 101 -13.18 4.61 -20.03
CA VAL A 101 -12.33 5.62 -19.41
C VAL A 101 -13.20 6.81 -19.02
N ARG A 102 -13.04 7.29 -17.79
CA ARG A 102 -13.66 8.51 -17.29
C ARG A 102 -12.57 9.45 -16.79
N ASN A 103 -12.52 10.67 -17.33
CA ASN A 103 -11.54 11.70 -16.95
C ASN A 103 -10.07 11.22 -17.01
N GLY A 104 -9.77 10.31 -17.94
CA GLY A 104 -8.46 9.70 -18.14
C GLY A 104 -8.12 8.53 -17.22
N GLY A 105 -8.99 8.16 -16.27
CA GLY A 105 -8.85 6.97 -15.44
C GLY A 105 -9.76 5.82 -15.91
N ARG A 106 -9.33 4.58 -15.69
CA ARG A 106 -10.15 3.38 -15.94
C ARG A 106 -11.38 3.37 -15.02
N VAL A 107 -12.48 2.81 -15.51
CA VAL A 107 -13.69 2.57 -14.71
C VAL A 107 -13.74 1.11 -14.30
N PHE A 108 -14.08 0.85 -13.04
CA PHE A 108 -14.24 -0.50 -12.51
C PHE A 108 -15.63 -0.70 -11.91
N ASN A 109 -16.27 -1.81 -12.28
CA ASN A 109 -17.56 -2.22 -11.76
C ASN A 109 -17.35 -3.24 -10.64
N GLY A 110 -17.92 -2.94 -9.49
CA GLY A 110 -17.85 -3.76 -8.29
C GLY A 110 -19.19 -4.43 -7.95
N PRO A 111 -19.23 -5.11 -6.79
CA PRO A 111 -20.44 -5.77 -6.32
C PRO A 111 -21.56 -4.74 -6.03
N ASN A 112 -22.81 -5.22 -5.98
CA ASN A 112 -23.98 -4.43 -5.57
C ASN A 112 -24.25 -3.15 -6.40
N GLY A 113 -23.66 -3.05 -7.59
CA GLY A 113 -23.73 -1.88 -8.46
C GLY A 113 -22.92 -0.69 -7.96
N PHE A 114 -21.91 -0.92 -7.14
CA PHE A 114 -20.89 0.08 -6.83
C PHE A 114 -19.89 0.18 -7.99
N GLY A 115 -19.44 1.40 -8.25
CA GLY A 115 -18.38 1.70 -9.21
C GLY A 115 -17.19 2.35 -8.52
N LEU A 116 -16.02 2.16 -9.12
CA LEU A 116 -14.78 2.88 -8.80
C LEU A 116 -14.37 3.64 -10.06
N SER A 117 -14.32 4.97 -9.97
CA SER A 117 -14.02 5.84 -11.10
C SER A 117 -13.17 7.04 -10.70
N TYR A 118 -12.43 7.58 -11.69
CA TYR A 118 -11.72 8.83 -11.56
C TYR A 118 -12.64 10.00 -11.92
N GLU A 119 -12.80 10.95 -11.00
CA GLU A 119 -13.73 12.07 -11.12
C GLU A 119 -12.99 13.41 -11.00
N CYS A 120 -13.42 14.38 -11.80
CA CYS A 120 -13.00 15.78 -11.72
C CYS A 120 -14.15 16.59 -11.13
N VAL A 121 -13.97 17.10 -9.90
CA VAL A 121 -14.95 17.94 -9.19
C VAL A 121 -14.38 19.35 -9.02
N SER A 122 -15.21 20.33 -8.65
CA SER A 122 -14.78 21.73 -8.50
C SER A 122 -13.64 21.95 -7.50
N GLY A 123 -13.44 21.01 -6.57
CA GLY A 123 -12.36 21.04 -5.57
C GLY A 123 -11.09 20.27 -5.95
N GLY A 124 -11.01 19.71 -7.16
CA GLY A 124 -9.87 18.91 -7.61
C GLY A 124 -10.27 17.62 -8.32
N ALA A 125 -9.30 16.75 -8.54
CA ALA A 125 -9.54 15.46 -9.17
C ALA A 125 -9.11 14.32 -8.25
N GLY A 126 -9.72 13.15 -8.43
CA GLY A 126 -9.43 12.01 -7.57
C GLY A 126 -10.26 10.79 -7.88
N TRP A 127 -10.02 9.72 -7.13
CA TRP A 127 -10.76 8.48 -7.20
C TRP A 127 -11.94 8.49 -6.25
N ILE A 128 -13.07 8.00 -6.72
CA ILE A 128 -14.30 7.84 -5.93
C ILE A 128 -14.76 6.39 -6.04
N ILE A 129 -15.13 5.82 -4.90
CA ILE A 129 -15.88 4.56 -4.85
C ILE A 129 -17.28 4.85 -4.30
N GLY A 130 -18.30 4.37 -5.01
CA GLY A 130 -19.68 4.67 -4.67
C GLY A 130 -20.69 4.26 -5.73
N LYS A 131 -21.91 4.77 -5.60
CA LYS A 131 -23.02 4.50 -6.51
C LYS A 131 -23.68 5.82 -6.84
N ALA A 132 -23.53 6.29 -8.07
CA ALA A 132 -24.00 7.61 -8.48
C ALA A 132 -25.45 7.86 -8.02
N PRO A 133 -25.75 9.01 -7.41
CA PRO A 133 -24.88 10.19 -7.21
C PRO A 133 -24.04 10.16 -5.91
N ARG A 134 -24.01 9.04 -5.18
CA ARG A 134 -23.44 8.95 -3.83
C ARG A 134 -21.99 8.48 -3.82
N ALA A 135 -21.12 9.29 -3.23
CA ALA A 135 -19.74 8.92 -2.91
C ALA A 135 -19.65 8.35 -1.48
N PHE A 136 -18.91 7.26 -1.29
CA PHE A 136 -18.72 6.62 0.01
C PHE A 136 -17.30 6.84 0.52
N TYR A 137 -16.32 6.63 -0.33
CA TYR A 137 -14.93 6.98 -0.06
C TYR A 137 -14.34 7.69 -1.26
N ALA A 138 -13.41 8.61 -1.02
CA ALA A 138 -12.68 9.30 -2.08
C ALA A 138 -11.22 9.50 -1.71
N ASN A 139 -10.35 9.56 -2.71
CA ASN A 139 -8.96 9.94 -2.57
C ASN A 139 -8.64 11.03 -3.60
N GLN A 140 -8.24 12.21 -3.13
CA GLN A 140 -7.83 13.31 -4.00
C GLN A 140 -6.40 13.08 -4.50
N THR A 141 -6.27 12.82 -5.79
CA THR A 141 -4.98 12.58 -6.44
C THR A 141 -5.04 12.92 -7.93
N ALA A 142 -3.92 13.36 -8.50
CA ALA A 142 -3.77 13.51 -9.94
C ALA A 142 -3.56 12.16 -10.66
N ASP A 143 -3.24 11.09 -9.91
CA ASP A 143 -2.90 9.79 -10.45
C ASP A 143 -4.08 9.12 -11.15
N LYS A 144 -3.83 8.59 -12.34
CA LYS A 144 -4.82 7.87 -13.17
C LYS A 144 -4.92 6.38 -12.85
N VAL A 145 -4.35 5.96 -11.72
CA VAL A 145 -4.43 4.61 -11.16
C VAL A 145 -5.01 4.73 -9.75
N PRO A 146 -5.95 3.86 -9.34
CA PRO A 146 -6.53 3.91 -8.01
C PRO A 146 -5.46 3.82 -6.92
N PRO A 147 -5.47 4.69 -5.89
CA PRO A 147 -4.51 4.63 -4.80
C PRO A 147 -4.83 3.48 -3.84
N GLU A 148 -3.79 2.84 -3.30
CA GLU A 148 -3.93 1.74 -2.33
C GLU A 148 -4.26 2.24 -0.92
N GLU A 149 -3.92 3.49 -0.62
CA GLU A 149 -3.96 4.13 0.71
C GLU A 149 -4.53 5.57 0.66
N ASP A 150 -4.59 6.24 1.81
CA ASP A 150 -5.01 7.65 1.97
C ASP A 150 -6.45 7.99 1.54
N TRP A 151 -7.34 6.99 1.58
CA TRP A 151 -8.77 7.21 1.32
C TRP A 151 -9.42 8.01 2.45
N MET A 152 -10.42 8.81 2.10
CA MET A 152 -11.22 9.60 3.02
C MET A 152 -12.68 9.16 3.01
N ILE A 153 -13.29 9.08 4.19
CA ILE A 153 -14.72 8.83 4.36
C ILE A 153 -15.50 10.04 3.80
N GLN A 154 -16.46 9.79 2.92
CA GLN A 154 -17.40 10.78 2.40
C GLN A 154 -18.75 10.70 3.13
N GLU A 155 -19.73 11.49 2.72
CA GLU A 155 -21.06 11.61 3.35
C GLU A 155 -21.72 10.26 3.70
N HIS A 156 -21.56 9.24 2.85
CA HIS A 156 -22.18 7.93 3.04
C HIS A 156 -21.22 6.81 3.47
N GLY A 157 -19.93 7.12 3.61
CA GLY A 157 -18.94 6.14 4.07
C GLY A 157 -19.03 5.88 5.58
N LYS A 158 -18.38 4.80 6.02
CA LYS A 158 -18.24 4.45 7.45
C LYS A 158 -16.83 3.97 7.74
N ALA A 159 -16.36 4.16 8.97
CA ALA A 159 -15.11 3.54 9.42
C ALA A 159 -15.29 2.00 9.55
N PRO A 160 -14.24 1.20 9.31
CA PRO A 160 -12.89 1.61 8.91
C PRO A 160 -12.78 2.03 7.44
N LEU A 161 -11.65 2.67 7.12
CA LEU A 161 -11.30 3.01 5.74
C LEU A 161 -11.04 1.73 4.93
N PRO A 162 -11.48 1.68 3.67
CA PRO A 162 -11.16 0.57 2.77
C PRO A 162 -9.65 0.48 2.51
N THR A 163 -9.18 -0.74 2.33
CA THR A 163 -7.87 -1.08 1.78
C THR A 163 -8.05 -1.57 0.35
N PHE A 164 -7.21 -1.09 -0.56
CA PHE A 164 -7.26 -1.42 -1.97
C PHE A 164 -6.04 -2.24 -2.36
N THR A 165 -6.26 -3.34 -3.08
CA THR A 165 -5.20 -4.15 -3.68
C THR A 165 -5.34 -4.14 -5.19
N ILE A 166 -4.34 -3.59 -5.87
CA ILE A 166 -4.30 -3.48 -7.32
C ILE A 166 -3.80 -4.81 -7.91
N ILE A 167 -4.56 -5.38 -8.83
CA ILE A 167 -4.19 -6.56 -9.59
C ILE A 167 -3.85 -6.14 -11.02
N GLU A 168 -2.56 -6.21 -11.34
CA GLU A 168 -2.05 -5.95 -12.69
C GLU A 168 -2.44 -7.09 -13.64
N PRO A 169 -2.51 -6.84 -14.96
CA PRO A 169 -2.92 -7.83 -15.95
C PRO A 169 -2.10 -9.12 -15.89
N LEU A 170 -0.76 -9.00 -15.77
CA LEU A 170 0.13 -10.16 -15.69
C LEU A 170 -0.13 -10.99 -14.42
N MET A 171 -0.35 -10.32 -13.28
CA MET A 171 -0.72 -11.01 -12.04
C MET A 171 -2.08 -11.72 -12.17
N ALA A 172 -3.05 -11.09 -12.85
CA ALA A 172 -4.34 -11.71 -13.11
C ALA A 172 -4.22 -12.96 -14.00
N VAL A 173 -3.34 -12.94 -15.01
CA VAL A 173 -3.03 -14.10 -15.86
C VAL A 173 -2.41 -15.22 -15.04
N GLU A 174 -1.41 -14.90 -14.21
CA GLU A 174 -0.71 -15.88 -13.38
C GLU A 174 -1.64 -16.54 -12.34
N ALA A 175 -2.50 -15.76 -11.70
CA ALA A 175 -3.50 -16.28 -10.75
C ALA A 175 -4.43 -17.30 -11.42
N LYS A 176 -4.88 -16.99 -12.64
CA LYS A 176 -5.81 -17.84 -13.38
C LYS A 176 -5.16 -19.07 -13.97
N LYS A 177 -3.92 -18.93 -14.40
CA LYS A 177 -3.05 -20.07 -14.73
C LYS A 177 -2.86 -20.98 -13.50
N ALA A 178 -2.70 -20.43 -12.30
CA ALA A 178 -2.57 -21.22 -11.07
C ALA A 178 -3.87 -21.95 -10.71
N GLU A 179 -5.03 -21.30 -10.83
CA GLU A 179 -6.36 -21.94 -10.69
C GLU A 179 -6.51 -23.11 -11.69
N GLY A 180 -6.18 -22.88 -12.96
CA GLY A 180 -6.22 -23.92 -14.01
C GLY A 180 -5.28 -25.09 -13.71
N ASN A 181 -4.06 -24.80 -13.25
CA ASN A 181 -3.10 -25.83 -12.84
C ASN A 181 -3.60 -26.67 -11.66
N ALA A 182 -4.32 -26.06 -10.71
CA ALA A 182 -4.90 -26.78 -9.57
C ALA A 182 -6.03 -27.70 -10.02
N ALA A 183 -6.98 -27.20 -10.83
CA ALA A 183 -8.07 -27.99 -11.40
C ALA A 183 -7.54 -29.15 -12.26
N PHE A 184 -6.49 -28.91 -13.05
CA PHE A 184 -5.84 -29.94 -13.85
C PHE A 184 -5.25 -31.06 -12.97
N LYS A 185 -4.57 -30.72 -11.87
CA LYS A 185 -4.01 -31.69 -10.92
C LYS A 185 -5.11 -32.52 -10.23
N GLU A 186 -6.30 -31.97 -10.07
CA GLU A 186 -7.47 -32.66 -9.53
C GLU A 186 -8.22 -33.52 -10.59
N GLY A 187 -7.76 -33.51 -11.85
CA GLY A 187 -8.40 -34.25 -12.95
C GLY A 187 -9.64 -33.57 -13.54
N LYS A 188 -9.92 -32.33 -13.16
CA LYS A 188 -11.06 -31.53 -13.65
C LYS A 188 -10.66 -30.76 -14.92
N LEU A 189 -10.56 -31.47 -16.04
CA LEU A 189 -9.98 -30.94 -17.27
C LEU A 189 -10.81 -29.80 -17.88
N GLU A 190 -12.14 -29.92 -17.88
CA GLU A 190 -13.04 -28.90 -18.42
C GLU A 190 -12.94 -27.59 -17.63
N GLU A 191 -12.88 -27.69 -16.30
CA GLU A 191 -12.68 -26.52 -15.43
C GLU A 191 -11.31 -25.88 -15.68
N ALA A 192 -10.25 -26.69 -15.80
CA ALA A 192 -8.92 -26.18 -16.09
C ALA A 192 -8.85 -25.41 -17.43
N ILE A 193 -9.50 -25.92 -18.48
CA ILE A 193 -9.58 -25.26 -19.79
C ILE A 193 -10.24 -23.89 -19.66
N VAL A 194 -11.39 -23.82 -19.00
CA VAL A 194 -12.10 -22.54 -18.77
C VAL A 194 -11.19 -21.54 -18.07
N LYS A 195 -10.41 -21.97 -17.07
CA LYS A 195 -9.47 -21.09 -16.35
C LYS A 195 -8.29 -20.62 -17.22
N TYR A 196 -7.78 -21.47 -18.11
CA TYR A 196 -6.72 -21.09 -19.04
C TYR A 196 -7.23 -20.14 -20.13
N ASP A 197 -8.41 -20.38 -20.68
CA ASP A 197 -9.04 -19.46 -21.65
C ASP A 197 -9.29 -18.09 -21.02
N GLU A 198 -9.78 -18.09 -19.77
CA GLU A 198 -9.88 -16.91 -18.93
C GLU A 198 -8.52 -16.21 -18.73
N ALA A 199 -7.41 -16.94 -18.60
CA ALA A 199 -6.08 -16.36 -18.45
C ALA A 199 -5.57 -15.76 -19.77
N LEU A 200 -5.79 -16.45 -20.90
CA LEU A 200 -5.40 -16.02 -22.23
C LEU A 200 -6.17 -14.77 -22.67
N ALA A 201 -7.47 -14.69 -22.36
CA ALA A 201 -8.29 -13.51 -22.66
C ALA A 201 -7.83 -12.25 -21.91
N ARG A 202 -7.01 -12.39 -20.86
CA ARG A 202 -6.46 -11.29 -20.06
C ARG A 202 -5.06 -10.85 -20.49
N LEU A 203 -4.39 -11.63 -21.34
CA LEU A 203 -3.17 -11.15 -21.96
C LEU A 203 -3.54 -9.99 -22.89
N PRO A 204 -2.81 -8.86 -22.85
CA PRO A 204 -2.89 -7.93 -23.96
C PRO A 204 -2.50 -8.74 -25.19
N LEU A 205 -3.44 -8.94 -26.12
CA LEU A 205 -3.11 -9.44 -27.45
C LEU A 205 -2.03 -8.49 -27.96
N SER A 206 -0.78 -8.93 -27.92
CA SER A 206 0.34 -8.18 -28.47
C SER A 206 -0.11 -7.75 -29.84
N ALA A 207 -0.11 -6.43 -30.07
CA ALA A 207 -0.52 -5.82 -31.33
C ALA A 207 -0.16 -6.77 -32.46
N SER A 208 -1.18 -7.26 -33.17
CA SER A 208 -0.98 -7.81 -34.50
C SER A 208 -0.01 -6.87 -35.19
N ASN A 209 1.13 -7.41 -35.61
CA ASN A 209 2.08 -6.72 -36.46
C ASN A 209 1.28 -6.08 -37.61
N ASP A 210 0.97 -4.79 -37.50
CA ASP A 210 0.54 -4.01 -38.64
C ASP A 210 1.80 -3.83 -39.49
N PRO A 211 1.82 -4.36 -40.73
CA PRO A 211 2.99 -4.35 -41.60
C PRO A 211 3.42 -2.95 -42.05
#